data_AF-A0A1Q3SYT0-F1
#
_entry.id   AF-A0A1Q3SYT0-F1
#
_cell.length_a   1.000
_cell.length_b   1.000
_cell.length_c   1.000
_cell.angle_alpha   90.00
_cell.angle_beta   90.00
_cell.angle_gamma   90.00
#
_symmetry.space_group_name_H-M   'P 1'
#
loop_
_entity.id
_entity.type
_entity.pdbx_description
1 polymer ?
#
loop_
_entity_poly.entity_id
_entity_poly.type
_entity_poly.pdbx_seq_one_letter_code
_entity_poly.pdbx_strand_id
1 'polypeptide(L)'
;MLEIPAYYFRQPPVETSPATIAGFERLYREYVAPGGGLEIPYDLAAPRWQFLCYVCNHKNILLHGSAERNITEFEPRQSNDVDEFGNRRAVYAASDGLWPMYFAIVDREKVSSLINACFQVIGPDGVKSEPYYYFSITGEALADNPWRDGMIYLLPGATFEPQPLQDIGGVPIEVAQWASLVEVTPLAKLAVTPADFPFLKQVYGHDPAATMEKVRANPQGFPWHE
;
A
#
# COMPACT_ATOMS: atom_id res chain seq x y z
N MET A 1 -13.88 10.24 21.16
CA MET A 1 -13.47 10.05 19.76
C MET A 1 -11.95 10.01 19.79
N LEU A 2 -11.32 8.91 19.37
CA LEU A 2 -9.85 8.86 19.32
C LEU A 2 -9.40 9.89 18.30
N GLU A 3 -8.53 10.81 18.71
CA GLU A 3 -7.90 11.75 17.81
C GLU A 3 -6.72 11.03 17.16
N ILE A 4 -6.84 10.72 15.86
CA ILE A 4 -5.73 10.14 15.12
C ILE A 4 -4.61 11.19 15.04
N PRO A 5 -3.38 10.86 15.45
CA PRO A 5 -2.29 11.82 15.47
C PRO A 5 -2.05 12.48 14.12
N ALA A 6 -1.67 13.77 14.15
CA ALA A 6 -1.53 14.59 12.95
C ALA A 6 -0.40 14.14 11.99
N TYR A 7 0.51 13.27 12.44
CA TYR A 7 1.55 12.71 11.59
C TYR A 7 1.01 11.65 10.61
N TYR A 8 -0.21 11.14 10.79
CA TYR A 8 -0.88 10.29 9.81
C TYR A 8 -1.48 11.13 8.67
N PHE A 9 -1.17 10.78 7.44
CA PHE A 9 -1.76 11.40 6.26
C PHE A 9 -3.14 10.83 5.98
N ARG A 10 -4.03 11.66 5.44
CA ARG A 10 -5.33 11.22 4.92
C ARG A 10 -5.24 11.05 3.41
N GLN A 11 -6.07 10.18 2.87
CA GLN A 11 -6.22 10.02 1.42
C GLN A 11 -6.50 11.38 0.76
N PRO A 12 -5.81 11.74 -0.34
CA PRO A 12 -6.14 12.95 -1.08
C PRO A 12 -7.55 12.87 -1.67
N PRO A 13 -8.22 14.00 -1.93
CA PRO A 13 -9.55 13.99 -2.54
C PRO A 13 -9.61 13.18 -3.84
N VAL A 14 -10.61 12.33 -3.95
CA VAL A 14 -10.84 11.46 -5.12
C VAL A 14 -11.80 12.14 -6.09
N GLU A 15 -11.46 12.15 -7.38
CA GLU A 15 -12.37 12.63 -8.42
C GLU A 15 -13.29 11.50 -8.89
N THR A 16 -14.60 11.73 -8.77
CA THR A 16 -15.64 10.72 -9.04
C THR A 16 -16.56 11.12 -10.19
N SER A 17 -16.09 12.01 -11.08
CA SER A 17 -16.87 12.43 -12.24
C SER A 17 -17.30 11.21 -13.08
N PRO A 18 -18.51 11.21 -13.68
CA PRO A 18 -18.95 10.09 -14.50
C PRO A 18 -17.98 9.72 -15.63
N ALA A 19 -17.29 10.72 -16.20
CA ALA A 19 -16.27 10.51 -17.22
C ALA A 19 -15.03 9.79 -16.66
N THR A 20 -14.58 10.17 -15.46
CA THR A 20 -13.46 9.52 -14.77
C THR A 20 -13.78 8.06 -14.48
N ILE A 21 -14.95 7.77 -13.91
CA ILE A 21 -15.39 6.41 -13.59
C ILE A 21 -15.54 5.57 -14.87
N ALA A 22 -16.09 6.12 -15.94
CA ALA A 22 -16.17 5.43 -17.23
C ALA A 22 -14.78 5.09 -17.79
N GLY A 23 -13.78 5.97 -17.59
CA GLY A 23 -12.38 5.69 -17.91
C GLY A 23 -11.81 4.53 -17.11
N PHE A 24 -12.04 4.49 -15.80
CA PHE A 24 -11.60 3.38 -14.94
C PHE A 24 -12.25 2.04 -15.32
N GLU A 25 -13.55 2.04 -15.60
CA GLU A 25 -14.26 0.85 -16.08
C GLU A 25 -13.72 0.35 -17.43
N ARG A 26 -13.36 1.27 -18.34
CA ARG A 26 -12.71 0.91 -19.60
C ARG A 26 -11.39 0.18 -19.35
N LEU A 27 -10.49 0.77 -18.57
CA LEU A 27 -9.19 0.16 -18.27
C LEU A 27 -9.33 -1.19 -17.57
N TYR A 28 -10.26 -1.30 -16.60
CA TYR A 28 -10.54 -2.55 -15.91
C TYR A 28 -10.99 -3.64 -16.90
N ARG A 29 -12.00 -3.35 -17.74
CA ARG A 29 -12.57 -4.31 -18.68
C ARG A 29 -11.57 -4.76 -19.75
N GLU A 30 -10.72 -3.86 -20.23
CA GLU A 30 -9.81 -4.14 -21.35
C GLU A 30 -8.53 -4.85 -20.89
N TYR A 31 -8.03 -4.54 -19.69
CA TYR A 31 -6.70 -5.01 -19.27
C TYR A 31 -6.70 -5.86 -18.01
N VAL A 32 -7.64 -5.66 -17.09
CA VAL A 32 -7.63 -6.35 -15.78
C VAL A 32 -8.56 -7.56 -15.78
N ALA A 33 -9.82 -7.38 -16.17
CA ALA A 33 -10.84 -8.42 -16.15
C ALA A 33 -10.51 -9.64 -17.03
N PRO A 34 -9.89 -9.51 -18.22
CA PRO A 34 -9.51 -10.67 -19.03
C PRO A 34 -8.40 -11.50 -18.38
N GLY A 35 -7.62 -10.91 -17.46
CA GLY A 35 -6.37 -11.48 -16.98
C GLY A 35 -5.28 -11.52 -18.06
N GLY A 36 -4.14 -12.14 -17.73
CA GLY A 36 -3.02 -12.31 -18.65
C GLY A 36 -1.78 -11.47 -18.34
N GLY A 37 -1.80 -10.68 -17.26
CA GLY A 37 -0.61 -9.96 -16.77
C GLY A 37 -0.18 -8.81 -17.68
N LEU A 38 -1.09 -8.30 -18.52
CA LEU A 38 -0.78 -7.23 -19.47
C LEU A 38 -0.47 -5.92 -18.75
N GLU A 39 0.45 -5.15 -19.34
CA GLU A 39 0.70 -3.79 -18.90
C GLU A 39 -0.42 -2.86 -19.38
N ILE A 40 -0.97 -2.07 -18.46
CA ILE A 40 -2.04 -1.12 -18.72
C ILE A 40 -1.44 0.14 -19.37
N PRO A 41 -1.78 0.48 -20.63
CA PRO A 41 -1.38 1.75 -21.24
C PRO A 41 -2.24 2.88 -20.65
N TYR A 42 -1.75 3.46 -19.55
CA TYR A 42 -2.53 4.46 -18.81
C TYR A 42 -2.59 5.80 -19.56
N ASP A 43 -3.79 6.15 -20.03
CA ASP A 43 -4.07 7.30 -20.90
C ASP A 43 -5.08 8.30 -20.29
N LEU A 44 -5.48 8.11 -19.04
CA LEU A 44 -6.43 8.97 -18.34
C LEU A 44 -5.77 10.21 -17.75
N ALA A 45 -6.51 11.31 -17.68
CA ALA A 45 -6.07 12.54 -17.00
C ALA A 45 -6.09 12.40 -15.46
N ALA A 46 -6.95 11.51 -14.93
CA ALA A 46 -6.98 11.22 -13.50
C ALA A 46 -5.65 10.61 -13.05
N PRO A 47 -5.18 10.88 -11.83
CA PRO A 47 -3.97 10.26 -11.31
C PRO A 47 -4.08 8.73 -11.26
N ARG A 48 -2.98 8.02 -11.56
CA ARG A 48 -2.91 6.55 -11.53
C ARG A 48 -3.44 5.96 -10.23
N TRP A 49 -3.10 6.58 -9.10
CA TRP A 49 -3.52 6.12 -7.77
C TRP A 49 -5.05 6.10 -7.61
N GLN A 50 -5.81 6.97 -8.29
CA GLN A 50 -7.28 6.95 -8.21
C GLN A 50 -7.87 5.73 -8.89
N PHE A 51 -7.31 5.32 -10.04
CA PHE A 51 -7.70 4.07 -10.69
C PHE A 51 -7.38 2.86 -9.80
N LEU A 52 -6.21 2.87 -9.15
CA LEU A 52 -5.80 1.81 -8.22
C LEU A 52 -6.75 1.71 -7.01
N CYS A 53 -7.09 2.83 -6.38
CA CYS A 53 -8.11 2.88 -5.32
C CYS A 53 -9.48 2.38 -5.83
N TYR A 54 -9.87 2.77 -7.04
CA TYR A 54 -11.12 2.34 -7.65
C TYR A 54 -11.22 0.81 -7.79
N VAL A 55 -10.20 0.15 -8.36
CA VAL A 55 -10.25 -1.30 -8.56
C VAL A 55 -10.23 -2.06 -7.23
N CYS A 56 -9.49 -1.58 -6.21
CA CYS A 56 -9.53 -2.16 -4.87
C CYS A 56 -10.93 -2.09 -4.25
N ASN A 57 -11.57 -0.92 -4.33
CA ASN A 57 -12.86 -0.69 -3.69
C ASN A 57 -14.03 -1.40 -4.38
N HIS A 58 -13.92 -1.71 -5.68
CA HIS A 58 -15.07 -2.13 -6.48
C HIS A 58 -14.93 -3.49 -7.17
N LYS A 59 -13.73 -4.06 -7.30
CA LYS A 59 -13.48 -5.18 -8.23
C LYS A 59 -12.87 -6.44 -7.60
N ASN A 60 -12.77 -6.52 -6.27
CA ASN A 60 -12.08 -7.61 -5.56
C ASN A 60 -10.63 -7.79 -6.06
N ILE A 61 -9.93 -6.65 -6.22
CA ILE A 61 -8.54 -6.58 -6.66
C ILE A 61 -7.67 -6.16 -5.49
N LEU A 62 -6.56 -6.87 -5.31
CA LEU A 62 -5.50 -6.48 -4.40
C LEU A 62 -4.28 -6.04 -5.19
N LEU A 63 -3.41 -5.25 -4.56
CA LEU A 63 -2.31 -4.61 -5.25
C LEU A 63 -0.97 -4.99 -4.60
N HIS A 64 0.02 -5.29 -5.42
CA HIS A 64 1.40 -5.52 -4.99
C HIS A 64 2.34 -4.54 -5.68
N GLY A 65 3.15 -3.82 -4.92
CA GLY A 65 4.13 -2.88 -5.46
C GLY A 65 5.53 -3.46 -5.45
N SER A 66 6.22 -3.38 -6.58
CA SER A 66 7.58 -3.89 -6.72
C SER A 66 8.41 -3.05 -7.69
N ALA A 67 9.71 -2.98 -7.42
CA ALA A 67 10.69 -2.43 -8.36
C ALA A 67 10.98 -3.37 -9.55
N GLU A 68 10.71 -4.68 -9.40
CA GLU A 68 10.82 -5.65 -10.49
C GLU A 68 9.62 -5.52 -11.43
N ARG A 69 9.88 -5.37 -12.72
CA ARG A 69 8.88 -5.02 -13.75
C ARG A 69 8.30 -6.22 -14.48
N ASN A 70 8.94 -7.38 -14.37
CA ASN A 70 8.61 -8.56 -15.18
C ASN A 70 8.18 -9.77 -14.34
N ILE A 71 7.52 -9.53 -13.19
CA ILE A 71 6.95 -10.61 -12.39
C ILE A 71 5.73 -11.17 -13.13
N THR A 72 5.82 -12.42 -13.57
CA THR A 72 4.69 -13.15 -14.16
C THR A 72 3.94 -13.99 -13.14
N GLU A 73 4.56 -14.29 -12.01
CA GLU A 73 4.00 -15.08 -10.92
C GLU A 73 4.66 -14.70 -9.60
N PHE A 74 3.86 -14.55 -8.56
CA PHE A 74 4.33 -14.34 -7.20
C PHE A 74 4.33 -15.65 -6.43
N GLU A 75 5.49 -16.02 -5.90
CA GLU A 75 5.62 -17.16 -5.00
C GLU A 75 5.57 -16.72 -3.53
N PRO A 76 4.97 -17.51 -2.62
CA PRO A 76 5.04 -17.26 -1.19
C PRO A 76 6.48 -17.23 -0.67
N ARG A 77 6.87 -16.09 -0.09
CA ARG A 77 8.21 -15.87 0.49
C ARG A 77 8.10 -15.56 1.98
N GLN A 78 9.09 -16.01 2.74
CA GLN A 78 9.16 -15.67 4.16
C GLN A 78 9.46 -14.17 4.31
N SER A 79 8.54 -13.46 4.95
CA SER A 79 8.79 -12.11 5.46
C SER A 79 9.40 -12.17 6.86
N ASN A 80 10.06 -11.11 7.30
CA ASN A 80 10.64 -10.98 8.65
C ASN A 80 10.02 -9.77 9.35
N ASP A 81 8.70 -9.82 9.53
CA ASP A 81 7.95 -8.78 10.26
C ASP A 81 7.94 -9.07 11.77
N VAL A 82 7.65 -8.05 12.56
CA VAL A 82 7.45 -8.17 14.00
C VAL A 82 6.04 -8.66 14.34
N ASP A 83 5.06 -8.39 13.48
CA ASP A 83 3.68 -8.90 13.59
C ASP A 83 3.57 -10.33 13.07
N GLU A 84 2.80 -11.17 13.76
CA GLU A 84 2.65 -12.60 13.40
C GLU A 84 2.08 -12.78 11.98
N PHE A 85 1.11 -11.96 11.58
CA PHE A 85 0.51 -12.06 10.26
C PHE A 85 1.50 -11.61 9.16
N GLY A 86 2.25 -10.54 9.44
CA GLY A 86 3.34 -10.06 8.57
C GLY A 86 4.55 -10.99 8.50
N ASN A 87 4.70 -11.93 9.44
CA ASN A 87 5.85 -12.85 9.55
C ASN A 87 5.54 -14.26 9.01
N ARG A 88 4.80 -14.34 7.89
CA ARG A 88 4.42 -15.61 7.27
C ARG A 88 5.14 -15.79 5.94
N ARG A 89 5.25 -17.05 5.51
CA ARG A 89 5.58 -17.38 4.14
C ARG A 89 4.34 -17.18 3.26
N ALA A 90 4.26 -16.03 2.61
CA ALA A 90 3.07 -15.61 1.85
C ALA A 90 3.43 -14.69 0.68
N VAL A 91 2.50 -14.53 -0.25
CA VAL A 91 2.40 -13.38 -1.16
C VAL A 91 1.61 -12.31 -0.43
N TYR A 92 2.22 -11.14 -0.21
CA TYR A 92 1.56 -10.01 0.43
C TYR A 92 1.01 -9.05 -0.62
N ALA A 93 -0.17 -8.49 -0.35
CA ALA A 93 -0.80 -7.46 -1.18
C ALA A 93 -1.61 -6.51 -0.29
N ALA A 94 -2.08 -5.41 -0.87
CA ALA A 94 -2.93 -4.45 -0.18
C ALA A 94 -4.29 -4.27 -0.84
N SER A 95 -5.31 -4.00 -0.02
CA SER A 95 -6.63 -3.53 -0.47
C SER A 95 -6.71 -2.01 -0.60
N ASP A 96 -5.58 -1.33 -0.78
CA ASP A 96 -5.46 0.12 -0.93
C ASP A 96 -4.63 0.48 -2.16
N GLY A 97 -4.98 1.59 -2.82
CA GLY A 97 -4.38 2.05 -4.08
C GLY A 97 -3.05 2.80 -3.96
N LEU A 98 -2.71 3.30 -2.77
CA LEU A 98 -1.57 4.19 -2.52
C LEU A 98 -0.44 3.47 -1.80
N TRP A 99 -0.75 2.62 -0.82
CA TRP A 99 0.24 1.93 0.00
C TRP A 99 1.22 1.07 -0.82
N PRO A 100 0.78 0.28 -1.82
CA PRO A 100 1.70 -0.46 -2.69
C PRO A 100 2.61 0.44 -3.54
N MET A 101 2.16 1.66 -3.89
CA MET A 101 2.99 2.59 -4.66
C MET A 101 4.26 2.96 -3.91
N TYR A 102 4.18 3.13 -2.59
CA TYR A 102 5.35 3.36 -1.75
C TYR A 102 6.39 2.25 -1.91
N PHE A 103 5.98 0.98 -1.84
CA PHE A 103 6.90 -0.15 -2.02
C PHE A 103 7.45 -0.27 -3.44
N ALA A 104 6.67 0.13 -4.45
CA ALA A 104 7.12 0.12 -5.84
C ALA A 104 8.21 1.17 -6.12
N ILE A 105 8.13 2.35 -5.48
CA ILE A 105 8.99 3.49 -5.79
C ILE A 105 10.19 3.64 -4.85
N VAL A 106 10.20 3.02 -3.67
CA VAL A 106 11.35 3.07 -2.76
C VAL A 106 12.48 2.21 -3.32
N ASP A 107 13.68 2.79 -3.44
CA ASP A 107 14.87 2.05 -3.83
C ASP A 107 15.44 1.27 -2.63
N ARG A 108 15.02 0.01 -2.50
CA ARG A 108 15.40 -0.88 -1.39
C ARG A 108 16.89 -1.22 -1.34
N GLU A 109 17.66 -0.91 -2.38
CA GLU A 109 19.13 -1.00 -2.36
C GLU A 109 19.77 0.15 -1.57
N LYS A 110 19.08 1.29 -1.45
CA LYS A 110 19.55 2.49 -0.72
C LYS A 110 18.89 2.67 0.64
N VAL A 111 17.73 2.05 0.84
CA VAL A 111 16.94 2.18 2.07
C VAL A 111 16.98 0.89 2.90
N SER A 112 17.58 0.97 4.08
CA SER A 112 17.75 -0.18 4.97
C SER A 112 16.57 -0.45 5.91
N SER A 113 15.70 0.54 6.12
CA SER A 113 14.55 0.43 7.03
C SER A 113 13.36 1.26 6.55
N LEU A 114 12.17 0.68 6.65
CA LEU A 114 10.89 1.33 6.38
C LEU A 114 10.01 1.23 7.62
N ILE A 115 9.29 2.30 7.95
CA ILE A 115 8.12 2.24 8.84
C ILE A 115 6.95 2.78 8.05
N ASN A 116 5.84 2.04 8.03
CA ASN A 116 4.73 2.40 7.18
C ASN A 116 3.42 1.86 7.75
N ALA A 117 2.33 2.55 7.48
CA ALA A 117 1.00 2.18 7.92
C ALA A 117 -0.01 2.51 6.84
N CYS A 118 -1.05 1.68 6.72
CA CYS A 118 -2.24 1.96 5.94
C CYS A 118 -3.43 1.28 6.61
N PHE A 119 -4.32 2.06 7.21
CA PHE A 119 -5.47 1.52 7.92
C PHE A 119 -6.70 2.42 7.84
N GLN A 120 -7.86 1.83 8.07
CA GLN A 120 -9.13 2.53 8.26
C GLN A 120 -9.62 2.32 9.69
N VAL A 121 -10.18 3.37 10.29
CA VAL A 121 -10.86 3.26 11.59
C VAL A 121 -12.26 2.70 11.36
N ILE A 122 -12.66 1.75 12.19
CA ILE A 122 -14.02 1.19 12.17
C ILE A 122 -14.87 1.94 13.19
N GLY A 123 -15.87 2.66 12.71
CA GLY A 123 -16.83 3.37 13.53
C GLY A 123 -17.72 2.44 14.36
N PRO A 124 -18.40 2.95 15.40
CA PRO A 124 -19.33 2.14 16.22
C PRO A 124 -20.47 1.50 15.43
N ASP A 125 -20.82 2.05 14.27
CA ASP A 125 -21.82 1.55 13.32
C ASP A 125 -21.23 0.57 12.28
N GLY A 126 -19.95 0.24 12.39
CA GLY A 126 -19.21 -0.60 11.44
C GLY A 126 -18.76 0.14 10.17
N VAL A 127 -19.03 1.45 10.05
CA VAL A 127 -18.62 2.23 8.88
C VAL A 127 -17.12 2.53 8.97
N LYS A 128 -16.41 2.27 7.88
CA LYS A 128 -14.98 2.56 7.78
C LYS A 128 -14.74 4.04 7.47
N SER A 129 -13.75 4.63 8.12
CA SER A 129 -13.26 5.96 7.75
C SER A 129 -12.57 5.96 6.38
N GLU A 130 -12.19 7.13 5.88
CA GLU A 130 -11.14 7.19 4.87
C GLU A 130 -9.83 6.58 5.41
N PRO A 131 -8.95 6.07 4.54
CA PRO A 131 -7.67 5.50 4.98
C PRO A 131 -6.72 6.56 5.56
N TYR A 132 -5.99 6.14 6.57
CA TYR A 132 -4.85 6.83 7.17
C TYR A 132 -3.55 6.17 6.74
N TYR A 133 -2.53 6.99 6.50
CA TYR A 133 -1.24 6.54 6.01
C TYR A 133 -0.10 7.06 6.86
N TYR A 134 0.95 6.27 6.97
CA TYR A 134 2.26 6.70 7.46
C TYR A 134 3.33 6.13 6.55
N PHE A 135 4.34 6.93 6.22
CA PHE A 135 5.47 6.49 5.41
C PHE A 135 6.75 7.12 5.96
N SER A 136 7.73 6.28 6.29
CA SER A 136 9.07 6.74 6.59
C SER A 136 10.15 5.79 6.09
N ILE A 137 11.26 6.38 5.70
CA ILE A 137 12.50 5.71 5.34
C ILE A 137 13.63 6.25 6.21
N THR A 138 14.80 5.60 6.16
CA THR A 138 15.98 6.11 6.86
C THR A 138 16.31 7.55 6.43
N GLY A 139 16.55 8.43 7.40
CA GLY A 139 16.75 9.86 7.16
C GLY A 139 17.93 10.17 6.24
N GLU A 140 19.02 9.41 6.37
CA GLU A 140 20.19 9.49 5.47
C GLU A 140 19.78 9.22 4.02
N ALA A 141 19.08 8.11 3.76
CA ALA A 141 18.67 7.75 2.41
C ALA A 141 17.70 8.80 1.83
N LEU A 142 16.78 9.34 2.65
CA LEU A 142 15.84 10.37 2.22
C LEU A 142 16.54 11.62 1.65
N ALA A 143 17.68 12.02 2.25
CA ALA A 143 18.46 13.15 1.76
C ALA A 143 19.04 12.92 0.36
N ASP A 144 19.24 11.66 -0.02
CA ASP A 144 19.78 11.23 -1.33
C ASP A 144 18.69 10.90 -2.36
N ASN A 145 17.42 11.22 -2.08
CA ASN A 145 16.28 11.04 -2.99
C ASN A 145 16.18 9.58 -3.51
N PRO A 146 15.91 8.60 -2.64
CA PRO A 146 16.11 7.18 -2.91
C PRO A 146 14.88 6.57 -3.59
N TRP A 147 14.44 7.21 -4.66
CA TRP A 147 13.25 6.84 -5.41
C TRP A 147 13.61 6.28 -6.77
N ARG A 148 12.77 5.36 -7.24
CA ARG A 148 12.87 4.73 -8.56
C ARG A 148 11.48 4.55 -9.15
N ASP A 149 11.44 4.32 -10.45
CA ASP A 149 10.23 3.82 -11.09
C ASP A 149 9.98 2.37 -10.69
N GLY A 150 8.71 1.99 -10.63
CA GLY A 150 8.27 0.66 -10.25
C GLY A 150 7.04 0.19 -11.01
N MET A 151 6.48 -0.91 -10.53
CA MET A 151 5.33 -1.57 -11.10
C MET A 151 4.32 -1.90 -10.00
N ILE A 152 3.05 -1.63 -10.27
CA ILE A 152 1.93 -2.09 -9.46
C ILE A 152 1.29 -3.26 -10.16
N TYR A 153 1.26 -4.41 -9.49
CA TYR A 153 0.62 -5.62 -9.98
C TYR A 153 -0.79 -5.71 -9.39
N LEU A 154 -1.77 -5.93 -10.27
CA LEU A 154 -3.17 -6.13 -9.90
C LEU A 154 -3.40 -7.63 -9.75
N LEU A 155 -3.70 -8.06 -8.53
CA LEU A 155 -3.82 -9.46 -8.14
C LEU A 155 -5.29 -9.82 -7.88
N PRO A 156 -5.73 -11.05 -8.22
CA PRO A 156 -7.06 -11.51 -7.88
C PRO A 156 -7.17 -11.73 -6.36
N GLY A 157 -8.22 -11.21 -5.71
CA GLY A 157 -8.38 -11.34 -4.26
C GLY A 157 -8.77 -12.74 -3.76
N ALA A 158 -9.10 -13.68 -4.64
CA ALA A 158 -9.77 -14.94 -4.28
C ALA A 158 -9.00 -15.85 -3.30
N THR A 159 -7.66 -15.82 -3.33
CA THR A 159 -6.80 -16.68 -2.49
C THR A 159 -6.17 -15.91 -1.32
N PHE A 160 -6.56 -14.66 -1.13
CA PHE A 160 -6.02 -13.82 -0.07
C PHE A 160 -6.94 -13.81 1.13
N GLU A 161 -6.34 -13.76 2.31
CA GLU A 161 -7.03 -13.46 3.56
C GLU A 161 -6.57 -12.09 4.09
N PRO A 162 -7.49 -11.30 4.67
CA PRO A 162 -7.13 -10.02 5.27
C PRO A 162 -6.37 -10.26 6.57
N GLN A 163 -5.50 -9.31 6.91
CA GLN A 163 -4.97 -9.23 8.26
C GLN A 163 -6.14 -9.08 9.26
N PRO A 164 -6.13 -9.80 10.40
CA PRO A 164 -7.12 -9.60 11.44
C PRO A 164 -7.18 -8.14 11.91
N LEU A 165 -8.37 -7.71 12.35
CA LEU A 165 -8.55 -6.38 12.92
C LEU A 165 -7.55 -6.14 14.05
N GLN A 166 -6.95 -4.96 14.05
CA GLN A 166 -6.08 -4.51 15.13
C GLN A 166 -6.79 -3.45 15.96
N ASP A 167 -6.15 -3.05 17.06
CA ASP A 167 -6.62 -2.01 17.96
C ASP A 167 -5.54 -0.92 18.09
N ILE A 168 -5.96 0.34 17.96
CA ILE A 168 -5.12 1.49 18.34
C ILE A 168 -5.87 2.28 19.41
N GLY A 169 -5.41 2.20 20.65
CA GLY A 169 -5.96 2.99 21.75
C GLY A 169 -7.44 2.69 22.06
N GLY A 170 -7.85 1.43 21.95
CA GLY A 170 -9.23 0.98 22.17
C GLY A 170 -10.16 1.19 20.97
N VAL A 171 -9.60 1.53 19.80
CA VAL A 171 -10.36 1.70 18.55
C VAL A 171 -10.00 0.61 17.56
N PRO A 172 -10.98 -0.17 17.07
CA PRO A 172 -10.75 -1.17 16.05
C PRO A 172 -10.35 -0.52 14.73
N ILE A 173 -9.29 -1.05 14.13
CA ILE A 173 -8.79 -0.64 12.84
C ILE A 173 -8.69 -1.84 11.90
N GLU A 174 -8.90 -1.58 10.62
CA GLU A 174 -8.59 -2.52 9.55
C GLU A 174 -7.32 -2.06 8.86
N VAL A 175 -6.26 -2.86 8.97
CA VAL A 175 -5.03 -2.66 8.20
C VAL A 175 -5.27 -3.18 6.78
N ALA A 176 -4.85 -2.43 5.77
CA ALA A 176 -5.11 -2.78 4.37
C ALA A 176 -4.30 -4.00 3.88
N GLN A 177 -3.64 -4.76 4.76
CA GLN A 177 -2.74 -5.86 4.41
C GLN A 177 -3.49 -7.16 4.22
N TRP A 178 -3.10 -7.90 3.19
CA TRP A 178 -3.62 -9.22 2.86
C TRP A 178 -2.47 -10.17 2.57
N ALA A 179 -2.69 -11.47 2.80
CA ALA A 179 -1.72 -12.52 2.54
C ALA A 179 -2.36 -13.67 1.76
N SER A 180 -1.63 -14.22 0.79
CA SER A 180 -1.97 -15.49 0.15
C SER A 180 -0.86 -16.51 0.40
N LEU A 181 -1.23 -17.73 0.77
CA LEU A 181 -0.27 -18.81 1.05
C LEU A 181 0.07 -19.64 -0.19
N VAL A 182 -0.48 -19.27 -1.34
CA VAL A 182 -0.28 -19.94 -2.62
C VAL A 182 0.32 -18.96 -3.62
N GLU A 183 0.80 -19.49 -4.74
CA GLU A 183 1.26 -18.70 -5.87
C GLU A 183 0.12 -17.86 -6.46
N VAL A 184 0.46 -16.67 -6.94
CA VAL A 184 -0.52 -15.73 -7.49
C VAL A 184 -0.02 -15.15 -8.81
N THR A 185 -0.77 -15.38 -9.88
CA THR A 185 -0.55 -14.76 -11.19
C THR A 185 -1.23 -13.38 -11.24
N PRO A 186 -0.52 -12.29 -11.60
CA PRO A 186 -1.13 -10.99 -11.81
C PRO A 186 -2.15 -10.99 -12.95
N LEU A 187 -3.27 -10.29 -12.76
CA LEU A 187 -4.25 -10.05 -13.81
C LEU A 187 -3.74 -9.00 -14.80
N ALA A 188 -3.08 -7.97 -14.29
CA ALA A 188 -2.50 -6.87 -15.04
C ALA A 188 -1.38 -6.21 -14.24
N LYS A 189 -0.66 -5.30 -14.87
CA LYS A 189 0.34 -4.46 -14.21
C LYS A 189 0.29 -3.01 -14.70
N LEU A 190 0.63 -2.06 -13.84
CA LEU A 190 0.64 -0.64 -14.13
C LEU A 190 1.98 -0.03 -13.74
N ALA A 191 2.71 0.51 -14.72
CA ALA A 191 3.93 1.24 -14.45
C ALA A 191 3.63 2.52 -13.66
N VAL A 192 4.45 2.78 -12.64
CA VAL A 192 4.37 3.99 -11.80
C VAL A 192 5.75 4.61 -11.62
N THR A 193 5.76 5.93 -11.47
CA THR A 193 6.93 6.73 -11.17
C THR A 193 6.78 7.38 -9.79
N PRO A 194 7.84 7.90 -9.18
CA PRO A 194 7.72 8.65 -7.94
C PRO A 194 6.73 9.83 -8.01
N ALA A 195 6.59 10.45 -9.19
CA ALA A 195 5.66 11.57 -9.39
C ALA A 195 4.18 11.17 -9.32
N ASP A 196 3.86 9.88 -9.48
CA ASP A 196 2.49 9.37 -9.34
C ASP A 196 2.06 9.22 -7.88
N PHE A 197 3.02 9.20 -6.95
CA PHE A 197 2.76 9.02 -5.52
C PHE A 197 2.50 10.37 -4.82
N PRO A 198 1.28 10.61 -4.32
CA PRO A 198 0.90 11.93 -3.81
C PRO A 198 1.61 12.32 -2.51
N PHE A 199 2.12 11.34 -1.75
CA PHE A 199 2.80 11.60 -0.47
C PHE A 199 4.33 11.68 -0.58
N LEU A 200 4.90 11.72 -1.79
CA LEU A 200 6.35 11.65 -2.00
C LEU A 200 7.12 12.69 -1.16
N LYS A 201 6.62 13.93 -1.13
CA LYS A 201 7.24 15.04 -0.37
C LYS A 201 6.93 15.04 1.12
N GLN A 202 6.07 14.12 1.57
CA GLN A 202 5.61 14.01 2.95
C GLN A 202 6.24 12.80 3.66
N VAL A 203 6.96 11.93 2.95
CA VAL A 203 7.65 10.78 3.57
C VAL A 203 8.63 11.28 4.64
N TYR A 204 8.49 10.74 5.85
CA TYR A 204 9.36 11.12 6.97
C TYR A 204 10.72 10.43 6.87
N GLY A 205 11.74 11.08 7.43
CA GLY A 205 13.03 10.46 7.72
C GLY A 205 13.06 9.96 9.16
N HIS A 206 13.54 8.74 9.39
CA HIS A 206 13.78 8.21 10.74
C HIS A 206 15.23 7.75 10.95
N ASP A 207 15.70 7.79 12.19
CA ASP A 207 16.96 7.17 12.62
C ASP A 207 16.64 5.77 13.16
N PRO A 208 17.15 4.68 12.54
CA PRO A 208 16.92 3.31 13.00
C PRO A 208 17.30 3.07 14.46
N ALA A 209 18.39 3.66 14.96
CA ALA A 209 18.83 3.46 16.33
C ALA A 209 17.86 4.11 17.31
N ALA A 210 17.46 5.36 17.05
CA ALA A 210 16.47 6.07 17.85
C ALA A 210 15.10 5.37 17.80
N THR A 211 14.67 4.89 16.63
CA THR A 211 13.44 4.08 16.50
C THR A 211 13.52 2.83 17.38
N MET A 212 14.64 2.11 17.37
CA MET A 212 14.79 0.90 18.20
C MET A 212 14.74 1.21 19.70
N GLU A 213 15.24 2.35 20.15
CA GLU A 213 15.09 2.79 21.54
C GLU A 213 13.62 3.05 21.88
N LYS A 214 12.86 3.71 21.00
CA LYS A 214 11.42 3.94 21.16
C LYS A 214 10.62 2.65 21.17
N VAL A 215 10.94 1.70 20.28
CA VAL A 215 10.32 0.36 20.27
C VAL A 215 10.53 -0.35 21.61
N ARG A 216 11.75 -0.30 22.17
CA ARG A 216 12.03 -0.91 23.49
C ARG A 216 11.29 -0.22 24.63
N ALA A 217 11.20 1.12 24.59
CA ALA A 217 10.55 1.91 25.63
C ALA A 217 9.01 1.77 25.60
N ASN A 218 8.42 1.73 24.40
CA ASN A 218 6.99 1.56 24.20
C ASN A 218 6.73 0.74 22.93
N PRO A 219 6.67 -0.60 23.03
CA PRO A 219 6.37 -1.47 21.89
C PRO A 219 5.01 -1.20 21.23
N GLN A 220 4.07 -0.56 21.95
CA GLN A 220 2.74 -0.20 21.44
C GLN A 220 2.70 1.24 20.88
N GLY A 221 3.85 1.92 20.81
CA GLY A 221 3.97 3.29 20.36
C GLY A 221 4.06 3.48 18.85
N PHE A 222 3.67 2.46 18.05
CA PHE A 222 3.73 2.51 16.60
C PHE A 222 3.02 3.77 16.06
N PRO A 223 3.64 4.54 15.14
CA PRO A 223 4.80 4.21 14.31
C PRO A 223 6.13 4.72 14.89
N TRP A 224 6.19 5.00 16.20
CA TRP A 224 7.37 5.52 16.92
C TRP A 224 7.90 6.84 16.33
N HIS A 225 6.97 7.67 15.87
CA HIS A 225 7.26 9.00 15.32
C HIS A 225 7.83 9.94 16.38
N GLU A 226 7.16 10.03 17.54
CA GLU A 226 7.53 10.87 18.69
C GLU A 226 8.44 10.13 19.67
#